data_AF-A0A969C4Z4-F1
#
_entry.id   AF-A0A969C4Z4-F1
#
_cell.length_a   1.000
_cell.length_b   1.000
_cell.length_c   1.000
_cell.angle_alpha   90.00
_cell.angle_beta   90.00
_cell.angle_gamma   90.00
#
_symmetry.space_group_name_H-M   'P 1'
#
loop_
_entity.id
_entity.type
_entity.pdbx_description
1 polymer ?
#
loop_
_entity_poly.entity_id
_entity_poly.type
_entity_poly.pdbx_seq_one_letter_code
_entity_poly.pdbx_strand_id
1 'polypeptide(L)'
;MILLAFILMFAFLVLAFGGLAEAPIALTFGWLSFIGRTFPRIVWNWDLLGMAGLCLVGIAVGFQWFANWLLRQKSSQGASRIWSWRWTVCGIAIGGLLLLSGMAVGGAAHQIGWMSSSDEPVTRPLLRYYADEIRVAGSVLAQVLRKSEPPSMAALRETLNAEEWIPDSVRKRNDQRYAIQAFAVMDADGEIEAVLLRARDPGVQTVTDVYLIGINGTESFRSTEWDALFETHKARLVSL
;
A
#
# COMPACT_ATOMS: atom_id res chain seq x y z
N MET A 1 36.83 -23.53 10.06
CA MET A 1 37.28 -22.34 9.31
C MET A 1 36.31 -21.92 8.21
N ILE A 2 35.84 -22.82 7.34
CA ILE A 2 34.90 -22.48 6.24
C ILE A 2 33.57 -21.87 6.72
N LEU A 3 32.91 -22.48 7.72
CA LEU A 3 31.67 -21.95 8.29
C LEU A 3 31.86 -20.54 8.90
N LEU A 4 32.98 -20.31 9.60
CA LEU A 4 33.31 -19.02 10.20
C LEU A 4 33.54 -17.95 9.12
N ALA A 5 34.23 -18.27 8.04
CA ALA A 5 34.42 -17.37 6.91
C ALA A 5 33.07 -17.01 6.24
N PHE A 6 32.16 -17.97 6.09
CA PHE A 6 30.80 -17.72 5.59
C PHE A 6 29.98 -16.81 6.51
N ILE A 7 30.03 -17.04 7.82
CA ILE A 7 29.34 -16.21 8.81
C ILE A 7 29.90 -14.78 8.79
N LEU A 8 31.23 -14.62 8.75
CA LEU A 8 31.88 -13.31 8.71
C LEU A 8 31.63 -12.57 7.39
N MET A 9 31.65 -13.28 6.26
CA MET A 9 31.31 -12.72 4.94
C MET A 9 29.84 -12.27 4.90
N PHE A 10 28.92 -13.09 5.43
CA PHE A 10 27.51 -12.75 5.52
C PHE A 10 27.27 -11.55 6.44
N ALA A 11 27.91 -11.52 7.61
CA ALA A 11 27.84 -10.38 8.54
C ALA A 11 28.42 -9.10 7.92
N PHE A 12 29.54 -9.19 7.20
CA PHE A 12 30.13 -8.07 6.48
C PHE A 12 29.21 -7.54 5.38
N LEU A 13 28.59 -8.42 4.57
CA LEU A 13 27.59 -8.03 3.57
C LEU A 13 26.39 -7.35 4.26
N VAL A 14 25.89 -7.92 5.34
CA VAL A 14 24.77 -7.36 6.11
C VAL A 14 25.08 -5.94 6.63
N LEU A 15 26.30 -5.69 7.11
CA LEU A 15 26.73 -4.39 7.62
C LEU A 15 27.09 -3.39 6.51
N ALA A 16 27.79 -3.82 5.47
CA ALA A 16 28.26 -2.96 4.38
C ALA A 16 27.11 -2.37 3.55
N PHE A 17 25.98 -3.09 3.48
CA PHE A 17 24.82 -2.65 2.71
C PHE A 17 23.75 -1.95 3.56
N GLY A 18 23.96 -1.71 4.86
CA GLY A 18 23.13 -0.89 5.76
C GLY A 18 21.69 -1.39 6.00
N GLY A 19 20.94 -1.70 4.94
CA GLY A 19 19.58 -2.21 4.95
C GLY A 19 19.46 -3.73 4.91
N LEU A 20 20.55 -4.48 4.68
CA LEU A 20 20.50 -5.95 4.69
C LEU A 20 20.30 -6.53 6.09
N ALA A 21 20.61 -5.79 7.16
CA ALA A 21 20.29 -6.18 8.54
C ALA A 21 18.81 -5.89 8.87
N GLU A 22 18.26 -4.81 8.31
CA GLU A 22 16.85 -4.47 8.45
C GLU A 22 15.97 -5.48 7.76
N ALA A 23 16.39 -6.05 6.64
CA ALA A 23 15.62 -7.05 5.89
C ALA A 23 15.20 -8.28 6.74
N PRO A 24 16.10 -9.06 7.38
CA PRO A 24 15.70 -10.20 8.20
C PRO A 24 14.90 -9.79 9.43
N ILE A 25 15.20 -8.62 10.03
CA ILE A 25 14.41 -8.09 11.16
C ILE A 25 12.99 -7.73 10.69
N ALA A 26 12.85 -7.04 9.57
CA ALA A 26 11.57 -6.67 8.97
C ALA A 26 10.80 -7.89 8.46
N LEU A 27 11.47 -8.92 7.94
CA LEU A 27 10.84 -10.20 7.59
C LEU A 27 10.34 -10.94 8.85
N THR A 28 11.14 -10.95 9.93
CA THR A 28 10.83 -11.69 11.15
C THR A 28 9.81 -10.96 12.03
N PHE A 29 9.80 -9.63 12.05
CA PHE A 29 9.00 -8.81 12.97
C PHE A 29 8.13 -7.76 12.28
N GLY A 30 8.41 -7.39 11.03
CA GLY A 30 7.66 -6.33 10.32
C GLY A 30 6.18 -6.67 10.10
N TRP A 31 5.83 -7.96 10.07
CA TRP A 31 4.43 -8.41 10.02
C TRP A 31 3.64 -8.06 11.30
N LEU A 32 4.29 -7.86 12.45
CA LEU A 32 3.61 -7.43 13.68
C LEU A 32 3.05 -6.00 13.54
N SER A 33 3.85 -5.09 12.97
CA SER A 33 3.40 -3.73 12.66
C SER A 33 2.28 -3.73 11.62
N PHE A 34 2.37 -4.64 10.64
CA PHE A 34 1.27 -4.87 9.69
C PHE A 34 -0.01 -5.30 10.41
N ILE A 35 0.04 -6.29 11.31
CA ILE A 35 -1.13 -6.72 12.08
C ILE A 35 -1.70 -5.56 12.90
N GLY A 36 -0.87 -4.77 13.59
CA GLY A 36 -1.33 -3.62 14.38
C GLY A 36 -2.09 -2.58 13.55
N ARG A 37 -1.74 -2.41 12.27
CA ARG A 37 -2.42 -1.47 11.36
C ARG A 37 -3.63 -2.08 10.66
N THR A 38 -3.57 -3.37 10.32
CA THR A 38 -4.58 -4.06 9.53
C THR A 38 -5.71 -4.59 10.40
N PHE A 39 -5.40 -5.16 11.57
CA PHE A 39 -6.38 -5.78 12.45
C PHE A 39 -7.52 -4.83 12.87
N PRO A 40 -7.28 -3.56 13.25
CA PRO A 40 -8.36 -2.62 13.59
C PRO A 40 -9.27 -2.27 12.41
N ARG A 41 -8.82 -2.50 11.18
CA ARG A 41 -9.56 -2.22 9.94
C ARG A 41 -10.37 -3.43 9.45
N ILE A 42 -10.24 -4.58 10.11
CA ILE A 42 -10.99 -5.79 9.75
C ILE A 42 -12.45 -5.58 10.15
N VAL A 43 -13.33 -5.58 9.14
CA VAL A 43 -14.78 -5.60 9.35
C VAL A 43 -15.21 -7.06 9.49
N TRP A 44 -15.76 -7.40 10.65
CA TRP A 44 -16.21 -8.76 10.94
C TRP A 44 -17.53 -9.05 10.22
N ASN A 45 -17.52 -10.06 9.36
CA ASN A 45 -18.72 -10.60 8.74
C ASN A 45 -19.16 -11.84 9.52
N TRP A 46 -20.10 -11.65 10.45
CA TRP A 46 -20.58 -12.71 11.35
C TRP A 46 -21.26 -13.86 10.61
N ASP A 47 -21.89 -13.61 9.46
CA ASP A 47 -22.54 -14.64 8.66
C ASP A 47 -21.51 -15.60 8.06
N LEU A 48 -20.41 -15.06 7.51
CA LEU A 48 -19.30 -15.86 7.00
C LEU A 48 -18.60 -16.64 8.11
N LEU A 49 -18.37 -16.02 9.27
CA LEU A 49 -17.80 -16.71 10.42
C LEU A 49 -18.70 -17.84 10.92
N GLY A 50 -20.01 -17.61 10.99
CA GLY A 50 -21.01 -18.60 11.37
C GLY A 50 -21.03 -19.79 10.42
N MET A 51 -21.03 -19.53 9.11
CA MET A 51 -20.97 -20.57 8.09
C MET A 51 -19.66 -21.37 8.17
N ALA A 52 -18.52 -20.70 8.33
CA ALA A 52 -17.22 -21.36 8.51
C ALA A 52 -17.21 -22.27 9.75
N GLY A 53 -17.77 -21.79 10.87
CA GLY A 53 -17.93 -22.58 12.09
C GLY A 53 -18.81 -23.82 11.89
N LEU A 54 -19.95 -23.66 11.21
CA LEU A 54 -20.86 -24.76 10.90
C LEU A 54 -20.19 -25.82 10.03
N CYS A 55 -19.49 -25.41 8.97
CA CYS A 55 -18.71 -26.31 8.11
C CYS A 55 -17.62 -27.05 8.89
N LEU A 56 -16.89 -26.34 9.77
CA LEU A 56 -15.84 -26.95 10.58
C LEU A 56 -16.39 -28.02 11.53
N VAL A 57 -17.52 -27.75 12.20
CA VAL A 57 -18.22 -28.73 13.05
C VAL A 57 -18.67 -29.92 12.23
N GLY A 58 -19.26 -29.69 11.05
CA GLY A 58 -19.68 -30.75 10.13
C GLY A 58 -18.52 -31.66 9.72
N ILE A 59 -17.38 -31.08 9.34
CA ILE A 59 -16.15 -31.81 9.01
C ILE A 59 -15.66 -32.60 10.23
N ALA A 60 -15.67 -32.00 11.42
CA ALA A 60 -15.18 -32.64 12.62
C ALA A 60 -16.01 -33.87 13.00
N VAL A 61 -17.34 -33.74 13.02
CA VAL A 61 -18.27 -34.83 13.31
C VAL A 61 -18.19 -35.91 12.23
N GLY A 62 -18.16 -35.51 10.95
CA GLY A 62 -18.04 -36.42 9.82
C GLY A 62 -16.74 -37.24 9.87
N PHE A 63 -15.60 -36.58 10.12
CA PHE A 63 -14.30 -37.23 10.25
C PHE A 63 -14.24 -38.18 11.46
N GLN A 64 -14.77 -37.75 12.61
CA GLN A 64 -14.85 -38.57 13.81
C GLN A 64 -15.69 -39.83 13.56
N TRP A 65 -16.84 -39.69 12.91
CA TRP A 65 -17.72 -40.81 12.56
C TRP A 65 -17.04 -41.76 11.57
N PHE A 66 -16.45 -41.21 10.51
CA PHE A 66 -15.73 -41.98 9.50
C PHE A 66 -14.53 -42.75 10.09
N ALA A 67 -13.72 -42.11 10.93
CA ALA A 67 -12.56 -42.75 11.57
C ALA A 67 -12.99 -43.88 12.53
N ASN A 68 -14.06 -43.67 13.31
CA ASN A 68 -14.63 -44.71 14.15
C ASN A 68 -15.17 -45.88 13.32
N TRP A 69 -15.87 -45.60 12.22
CA TRP A 69 -16.33 -46.63 11.29
C TRP A 69 -15.17 -47.44 10.73
N LEU A 70 -14.10 -46.77 10.28
CA LEU A 70 -12.91 -47.42 9.72
C LEU A 70 -12.19 -48.31 10.76
N LEU A 71 -12.09 -47.84 12.01
CA LEU A 71 -11.52 -48.65 13.10
C LEU A 71 -12.34 -49.91 13.38
N ARG A 72 -13.68 -49.80 13.37
CA ARG A 72 -14.57 -50.96 13.58
C ARG A 72 -14.38 -52.02 12.51
N GLN A 73 -14.21 -51.62 11.25
CA GLN A 73 -13.94 -52.55 10.14
C GLN A 73 -12.60 -53.30 10.30
N LYS A 74 -11.57 -52.65 10.87
CA LYS A 74 -10.26 -53.28 11.12
C LYS A 74 -10.21 -54.13 12.39
N SER A 75 -11.16 -53.96 13.31
CA SER A 75 -11.15 -54.54 14.66
C SER A 75 -11.74 -55.96 14.74
N SER A 76 -12.03 -56.61 13.60
CA SER A 76 -12.55 -57.99 13.54
C SER A 76 -11.64 -59.06 14.20
N GLN A 77 -10.44 -58.68 14.67
CA GLN A 77 -9.49 -59.55 15.38
C GLN A 77 -9.44 -59.35 16.91
N GLY A 78 -10.45 -58.73 17.54
CA GLY A 78 -10.73 -58.95 18.97
C GLY A 78 -10.40 -57.82 19.96
N ALA A 79 -10.00 -56.62 19.50
CA ALA A 79 -9.81 -55.47 20.38
C ALA A 79 -10.57 -54.23 19.88
N SER A 80 -11.66 -53.85 20.57
CA SER A 80 -12.47 -52.68 20.23
C SER A 80 -11.76 -51.38 20.62
N ARG A 81 -11.02 -50.79 19.70
CA ARG A 81 -10.42 -49.46 19.90
C ARG A 81 -11.37 -48.37 19.43
N ILE A 82 -11.66 -47.39 20.28
CA ILE A 82 -12.47 -46.20 19.95
C ILE A 82 -11.53 -45.08 19.52
N TRP A 83 -11.86 -44.36 18.43
CA TRP A 83 -11.10 -43.19 18.00
C TRP A 83 -11.38 -42.03 18.96
N SER A 84 -10.33 -41.50 19.58
CA SER A 84 -10.47 -40.38 20.53
C SER A 84 -10.58 -39.04 19.79
N TRP A 85 -11.47 -38.16 20.28
CA TRP A 85 -11.68 -36.80 19.74
C TRP A 85 -10.40 -35.98 19.62
N ARG A 86 -9.41 -36.21 20.49
CA ARG A 86 -8.11 -35.52 20.45
C ARG A 86 -7.42 -35.72 19.10
N TRP A 87 -7.53 -36.92 18.51
CA TRP A 87 -6.92 -37.23 17.22
C TRP A 87 -7.62 -36.52 16.06
N THR A 88 -8.95 -36.38 16.14
CA THR A 88 -9.72 -35.61 15.16
C THR A 88 -9.35 -34.14 15.21
N VAL A 89 -9.29 -33.54 16.41
CA VAL A 89 -8.87 -32.15 16.59
C VAL A 89 -7.44 -31.93 16.07
N CYS A 90 -6.50 -32.83 16.39
CA CYS A 90 -5.14 -32.76 15.84
C CYS A 90 -5.12 -32.87 14.31
N GLY A 91 -5.91 -33.78 13.73
CA GLY A 91 -5.98 -33.94 12.27
C GLY A 91 -6.53 -32.70 11.57
N ILE A 92 -7.61 -32.12 12.11
CA ILE A 92 -8.18 -30.86 11.60
C ILE A 92 -7.20 -29.71 11.74
N ALA A 93 -6.52 -29.58 12.89
CA ALA A 93 -5.53 -28.55 13.11
C ALA A 93 -4.36 -28.66 12.11
N ILE A 94 -3.85 -29.87 11.88
CA ILE A 94 -2.82 -30.13 10.85
C ILE A 94 -3.33 -29.73 9.47
N GLY A 95 -4.54 -30.15 9.09
CA GLY A 95 -5.16 -29.78 7.81
C GLY A 95 -5.31 -28.27 7.64
N GLY A 96 -5.75 -27.57 8.69
CA GLY A 96 -5.85 -26.11 8.71
C GLY A 96 -4.49 -25.42 8.56
N LEU A 97 -3.46 -25.90 9.24
CA LEU A 97 -2.09 -25.39 9.10
C LEU A 97 -1.53 -25.61 7.69
N LEU A 98 -1.81 -26.76 7.07
CA LEU A 98 -1.41 -27.04 5.69
C LEU A 98 -2.13 -26.11 4.69
N LEU A 99 -3.43 -25.87 4.88
CA LEU A 99 -4.18 -24.90 4.07
C LEU A 99 -3.63 -23.48 4.24
N LEU A 100 -3.37 -23.05 5.48
CA LEU A 100 -2.78 -21.75 5.77
C LEU A 100 -1.41 -21.59 5.10
N SER A 101 -0.57 -22.63 5.18
CA SER A 101 0.74 -22.66 4.51
C SER A 101 0.58 -22.56 2.99
N GLY A 102 -0.35 -23.31 2.39
CA GLY A 102 -0.65 -23.24 0.96
C GLY A 102 -1.11 -21.85 0.52
N MET A 103 -1.99 -21.21 1.29
CA MET A 103 -2.44 -19.83 1.03
C MET A 103 -1.29 -18.83 1.12
N ALA A 104 -0.41 -18.97 2.12
CA ALA A 104 0.76 -18.11 2.28
C ALA A 104 1.73 -18.24 1.10
N VAL A 105 2.04 -19.48 0.68
CA VAL A 105 2.89 -19.75 -0.49
C VAL A 105 2.24 -19.22 -1.78
N GLY A 106 0.93 -19.44 -1.96
CA GLY A 106 0.19 -18.92 -3.12
C GLY A 106 0.21 -17.39 -3.19
N GLY A 107 0.00 -16.71 -2.05
CA GLY A 107 0.12 -15.26 -1.95
C GLY A 107 1.53 -14.77 -2.27
N ALA A 108 2.56 -15.43 -1.73
CA ALA A 108 3.95 -15.10 -2.03
C ALA A 108 4.27 -15.28 -3.53
N ALA A 109 3.88 -16.40 -4.12
CA ALA A 109 4.09 -16.68 -5.54
C ALA A 109 3.37 -15.66 -6.44
N HIS A 110 2.15 -15.27 -6.08
CA HIS A 110 1.41 -14.23 -6.79
C HIS A 110 2.14 -12.88 -6.73
N GLN A 111 2.60 -12.47 -5.54
CA GLN A 111 3.35 -11.23 -5.37
C GLN A 111 4.69 -11.26 -6.11
N ILE A 112 5.43 -12.36 -6.06
CA ILE A 112 6.67 -12.57 -6.82
C ILE A 112 6.38 -12.52 -8.32
N GLY A 113 5.33 -13.19 -8.78
CA GLY A 113 4.90 -13.17 -10.18
C GLY A 113 4.57 -11.76 -10.65
N TRP A 114 3.82 -10.99 -9.86
CA TRP A 114 3.52 -9.59 -10.13
C TRP A 114 4.79 -8.74 -10.20
N MET A 115 5.69 -8.86 -9.23
CA MET A 115 6.97 -8.12 -9.23
C MET A 115 7.87 -8.50 -10.42
N SER A 116 7.85 -9.76 -10.86
CA SER A 116 8.67 -10.24 -11.97
C SER A 116 8.14 -9.81 -13.35
N SER A 117 6.84 -9.54 -13.45
CA SER A 117 6.17 -9.16 -14.70
C SER A 117 5.90 -7.67 -14.81
N SER A 118 6.08 -6.91 -13.72
CA SER A 118 5.96 -5.46 -13.73
C SER A 118 7.25 -4.81 -14.22
N ASP A 119 7.15 -3.94 -15.21
CA ASP A 119 8.25 -3.04 -15.61
C ASP A 119 8.51 -1.93 -14.56
N GLU A 120 7.73 -1.89 -13.47
CA GLU A 120 7.96 -0.94 -12.38
C GLU A 120 9.16 -1.38 -11.52
N PRO A 121 10.13 -0.49 -11.27
CA PRO A 121 11.26 -0.80 -10.40
C PRO A 121 10.78 -1.06 -8.96
N VAL A 122 11.23 -2.18 -8.37
CA VAL A 122 10.87 -2.67 -7.03
C VAL A 122 11.13 -1.63 -5.94
N THR A 123 12.18 -0.83 -6.09
CA THR A 123 12.48 0.31 -5.24
C THR A 123 12.58 1.56 -6.11
N ARG A 124 11.64 2.49 -5.91
CA ARG A 124 11.85 3.88 -6.32
C ARG A 124 12.26 4.67 -5.09
N PRO A 125 13.25 5.57 -5.19
CA PRO A 125 13.44 6.59 -4.18
C PRO A 125 12.12 7.36 -4.08
N LEU A 126 11.46 7.30 -2.93
CA LEU A 126 10.17 7.98 -2.67
C LEU A 126 10.22 9.44 -3.14
N LEU A 127 11.37 10.09 -2.98
CA LEU A 127 11.60 11.48 -3.37
C LEU A 127 11.46 11.73 -4.88
N ARG A 128 12.07 10.88 -5.71
CA ARG A 128 11.99 11.03 -7.17
C ARG A 128 10.57 10.77 -7.67
N TYR A 129 9.90 9.82 -7.03
CA TYR A 129 8.51 9.50 -7.34
C TYR A 129 7.58 10.70 -7.12
N TYR A 130 7.65 11.35 -5.96
CA TYR A 130 6.82 12.53 -5.68
C TYR A 130 7.18 13.73 -6.57
N ALA A 131 8.46 13.94 -6.88
CA ALA A 131 8.88 15.00 -7.79
C ALA A 131 8.29 14.81 -9.21
N ASP A 132 8.32 13.57 -9.73
CA ASP A 132 7.73 13.26 -11.03
C ASP A 132 6.21 13.44 -11.03
N GLU A 133 5.52 13.03 -9.96
CA GLU A 133 4.06 13.24 -9.84
C GLU A 133 3.68 14.71 -9.78
N ILE A 134 4.36 15.52 -8.97
CA ILE A 134 4.10 16.97 -8.90
C ILE A 134 4.38 17.64 -10.25
N ARG A 135 5.42 17.21 -10.95
CA ARG A 135 5.75 17.72 -12.29
C ARG A 135 4.67 17.37 -13.33
N VAL A 136 4.14 16.15 -13.30
CA VAL A 136 3.06 15.73 -14.20
C VAL A 136 1.76 16.45 -13.87
N ALA A 137 1.40 16.53 -12.58
CA ALA A 137 0.23 17.31 -12.14
C ALA A 137 0.36 18.79 -12.56
N GLY A 138 1.57 19.35 -12.44
CA GLY A 138 1.83 20.72 -12.83
C GLY A 138 1.71 20.98 -14.33
N SER A 139 2.16 20.04 -15.17
CA SER A 139 2.02 20.19 -16.63
C SER A 139 0.57 20.07 -17.10
N VAL A 140 -0.23 19.22 -16.47
CA VAL A 140 -1.68 19.14 -16.69
C VAL A 140 -2.36 20.45 -16.30
N LEU A 141 -2.11 20.94 -15.09
CA LEU A 141 -2.71 22.18 -14.61
C LEU A 141 -2.33 23.38 -15.49
N ALA A 142 -1.09 23.44 -15.95
CA ALA A 142 -0.66 24.45 -16.92
C ALA A 142 -1.47 24.39 -18.23
N GLN A 143 -1.79 23.19 -18.73
CA GLN A 143 -2.63 23.04 -19.93
C GLN A 143 -4.07 23.49 -19.69
N VAL A 144 -4.62 23.19 -18.51
CA VAL A 144 -6.00 23.60 -18.12
C VAL A 144 -6.11 25.11 -18.01
N LEU A 145 -5.14 25.74 -17.34
CA LEU A 145 -5.07 27.20 -17.21
C LEU A 145 -4.94 27.89 -18.57
N ARG A 146 -4.18 27.31 -19.50
CA ARG A 146 -4.04 27.85 -20.87
C ARG A 146 -5.26 27.67 -21.74
N LYS A 147 -6.08 26.64 -21.50
CA LYS A 147 -7.26 26.33 -22.32
C LYS A 147 -8.51 27.10 -21.86
N SER A 148 -8.52 27.59 -20.62
CA SER A 148 -9.66 28.26 -20.02
C SER A 148 -9.46 29.78 -20.10
N GLU A 149 -10.12 30.45 -21.05
CA GLU A 149 -10.13 31.93 -21.13
C GLU A 149 -11.55 32.46 -20.79
N PRO A 150 -11.75 33.16 -19.65
CA PRO A 150 -10.85 33.32 -18.51
C PRO A 150 -10.79 32.07 -17.60
N PRO A 151 -9.69 31.87 -16.84
CA PRO A 151 -9.51 30.71 -15.99
C PRO A 151 -10.39 30.79 -14.74
N SER A 152 -11.62 30.27 -14.83
CA SER A 152 -12.53 30.23 -13.68
C SER A 152 -12.19 29.13 -12.68
N MET A 153 -12.39 29.41 -11.39
CA MET A 153 -12.30 28.41 -10.31
C MET A 153 -13.24 27.22 -10.51
N ALA A 154 -14.37 27.43 -11.18
CA ALA A 154 -15.32 26.37 -11.52
C ALA A 154 -14.70 25.39 -12.52
N ALA A 155 -14.11 25.88 -13.62
CA ALA A 155 -13.44 25.06 -14.63
C ALA A 155 -12.22 24.32 -14.05
N LEU A 156 -11.46 24.97 -13.16
CA LEU A 156 -10.34 24.34 -12.48
C LEU A 156 -10.79 23.22 -11.56
N ARG A 157 -11.83 23.43 -10.74
CA ARG A 157 -12.40 22.40 -9.86
C ARG A 157 -13.04 21.27 -10.66
N GLU A 158 -13.76 21.58 -11.72
CA GLU A 158 -14.36 20.57 -12.60
C GLU A 158 -13.27 19.71 -13.22
N THR A 159 -12.18 20.32 -13.71
CA THR A 159 -11.06 19.56 -14.25
C THR A 159 -10.37 18.74 -13.17
N LEU A 160 -10.08 19.31 -12.00
CA LEU A 160 -9.48 18.58 -10.88
C LEU A 160 -10.34 17.40 -10.41
N ASN A 161 -11.66 17.54 -10.47
CA ASN A 161 -12.61 16.49 -10.10
C ASN A 161 -12.87 15.48 -11.22
N ALA A 162 -12.69 15.86 -12.48
CA ALA A 162 -12.76 14.94 -13.60
C ALA A 162 -11.57 13.97 -13.47
N GLU A 163 -11.81 12.72 -13.08
CA GLU A 163 -10.73 11.73 -12.87
C GLU A 163 -9.84 11.44 -14.10
N GLU A 164 -10.14 12.07 -15.23
CA GLU A 164 -9.53 11.84 -16.54
C GLU A 164 -8.13 12.46 -16.70
N TRP A 165 -7.77 13.47 -15.91
CA TRP A 165 -6.44 14.11 -16.00
C TRP A 165 -5.36 13.40 -15.17
N ILE A 166 -5.77 12.50 -14.29
CA ILE A 166 -4.89 11.73 -13.42
C ILE A 166 -4.40 10.53 -14.23
N PRO A 167 -3.09 10.40 -14.55
CA PRO A 167 -2.59 9.24 -15.28
C PRO A 167 -3.04 7.93 -14.62
N ASP A 168 -3.35 6.88 -15.38
CA ASP A 168 -3.86 5.62 -14.81
C ASP A 168 -2.94 5.02 -13.74
N SER A 169 -1.63 5.27 -13.82
CA SER A 169 -0.64 4.89 -12.81
C SER A 169 -0.87 5.55 -11.44
N VAL A 170 -1.45 6.76 -11.46
CA VAL A 170 -1.84 7.59 -10.33
C VAL A 170 -3.26 7.23 -9.90
N ARG A 171 -4.19 7.00 -10.84
CA ARG A 171 -5.60 6.64 -10.55
C ARG A 171 -5.77 5.28 -9.87
N LYS A 172 -4.98 4.26 -10.26
CA LYS A 172 -5.11 2.89 -9.71
C LYS A 172 -4.62 2.75 -8.27
N ARG A 173 -3.84 3.70 -7.75
CA ARG A 173 -3.40 3.71 -6.35
C ARG A 173 -4.36 4.59 -5.54
N ASN A 174 -5.45 3.98 -5.07
CA ASN A 174 -6.58 4.61 -4.36
C ASN A 174 -6.25 5.40 -3.06
N ASP A 175 -4.97 5.67 -2.77
CA ASP A 175 -4.46 6.45 -1.63
C ASP A 175 -4.00 7.87 -2.03
N GLN A 176 -4.27 8.29 -3.26
CA GLN A 176 -3.68 9.45 -3.93
C GLN A 176 -4.31 10.82 -3.63
N ARG A 177 -5.39 10.88 -2.82
CA ARG A 177 -5.93 12.19 -2.34
C ARG A 177 -5.01 12.90 -1.34
N TYR A 178 -3.81 12.36 -1.10
CA TYR A 178 -2.91 12.80 -0.04
C TYR A 178 -1.52 13.21 -0.51
N ALA A 179 -1.20 13.24 -1.81
CA ALA A 179 0.16 13.59 -2.25
C ALA A 179 0.37 15.09 -2.48
N ILE A 180 -0.61 15.82 -3.03
CA ILE A 180 -0.41 17.20 -3.53
C ILE A 180 -1.47 18.15 -2.93
N GLN A 181 -1.04 19.31 -2.46
CA GLN A 181 -1.86 20.47 -2.14
C GLN A 181 -1.70 21.51 -3.25
N ALA A 182 -2.83 22.02 -3.74
CA ALA A 182 -2.87 23.08 -4.74
C ALA A 182 -3.50 24.35 -4.14
N PHE A 183 -2.90 25.50 -4.41
CA PHE A 183 -3.40 26.80 -4.01
C PHE A 183 -3.52 27.68 -5.25
N ALA A 184 -4.71 28.22 -5.52
CA ALA A 184 -4.88 29.22 -6.57
C ALA A 184 -4.39 30.58 -6.04
N VAL A 185 -3.62 31.29 -6.87
CA VAL A 185 -3.23 32.69 -6.66
C VAL A 185 -4.16 33.53 -7.50
N MET A 186 -5.03 34.31 -6.86
CA MET A 186 -6.04 35.13 -7.52
C MET A 186 -5.52 36.55 -7.74
N ASP A 187 -5.85 37.21 -8.85
CA ASP A 187 -5.61 38.65 -9.03
C ASP A 187 -6.63 39.53 -8.31
N ALA A 188 -6.49 40.85 -8.48
CA ALA A 188 -7.37 41.83 -7.86
C ALA A 188 -8.81 41.75 -8.39
N ASP A 189 -8.99 41.21 -9.60
CA ASP A 189 -10.27 41.05 -10.27
C ASP A 189 -10.93 39.69 -9.92
N GLY A 190 -10.22 38.83 -9.20
CA GLY A 190 -10.69 37.52 -8.78
C GLY A 190 -10.51 36.44 -9.86
N GLU A 191 -9.61 36.66 -10.81
CA GLU A 191 -9.21 35.67 -11.82
C GLU A 191 -7.95 34.90 -11.35
N ILE A 192 -7.77 33.67 -11.83
CA ILE A 192 -6.63 32.84 -11.43
C ILE A 192 -5.37 33.29 -12.19
N GLU A 193 -4.39 33.89 -11.51
CA GLU A 193 -3.09 34.25 -12.08
C GLU A 193 -2.16 33.04 -12.16
N ALA A 194 -2.15 32.22 -11.10
CA ALA A 194 -1.28 31.05 -11.00
C ALA A 194 -1.85 29.98 -10.07
N VAL A 195 -1.31 28.76 -10.17
CA VAL A 195 -1.58 27.66 -9.24
C VAL A 195 -0.27 27.18 -8.64
N LEU A 196 -0.22 27.14 -7.32
CA LEU A 196 0.94 26.76 -6.54
C LEU A 196 0.75 25.36 -5.98
N LEU A 197 1.66 24.46 -6.34
CA LEU A 197 1.63 23.04 -6.00
C LEU A 197 2.72 22.68 -5.00
N ARG A 198 2.34 21.89 -3.99
CA ARG A 198 3.25 21.38 -2.97
C ARG A 198 2.88 19.96 -2.57
N ALA A 199 3.86 19.15 -2.16
CA ALA A 199 3.56 17.89 -1.48
C ALA A 199 2.76 18.13 -0.19
N ARG A 200 1.76 17.29 0.13
CA ARG A 200 0.99 17.39 1.39
C ARG A 200 1.75 16.82 2.59
N ASP A 201 2.56 15.79 2.38
CA ASP A 201 3.34 15.12 3.43
C ASP A 201 4.55 15.99 3.83
N PRO A 202 4.67 16.43 5.10
CA PRO A 202 5.80 17.22 5.59
C PRO A 202 7.17 16.56 5.37
N GLY A 203 7.24 15.23 5.43
CA GLY A 203 8.48 14.48 5.17
C GLY A 203 8.94 14.56 3.72
N VAL A 204 8.00 14.77 2.80
CA VAL A 204 8.25 14.94 1.36
C VAL A 204 8.45 16.42 1.02
N GLN A 205 7.83 17.33 1.75
CA GLN A 205 7.96 18.78 1.53
C GLN A 205 9.39 19.28 1.68
N THR A 206 10.21 18.68 2.56
CA THR A 206 11.60 19.11 2.77
C THR A 206 12.53 18.83 1.60
N VAL A 207 12.08 17.99 0.67
CA VAL A 207 12.90 17.30 -0.34
C VAL A 207 12.30 17.40 -1.75
N THR A 208 11.11 18.00 -1.88
CA THR A 208 10.46 18.29 -3.15
C THR A 208 10.35 19.79 -3.35
N ASP A 209 10.55 20.24 -4.60
CA ASP A 209 10.38 21.64 -4.96
C ASP A 209 8.90 22.05 -4.94
N VAL A 210 8.68 23.34 -4.79
CA VAL A 210 7.36 23.98 -4.91
C VAL A 210 7.23 24.48 -6.33
N TYR A 211 6.11 24.19 -6.99
CA TYR A 211 5.89 24.61 -8.37
C TYR A 211 4.84 25.71 -8.41
N LEU A 212 5.16 26.84 -9.04
CA LEU A 212 4.23 27.91 -9.34
C LEU A 212 3.92 27.85 -10.83
N ILE A 213 2.66 27.60 -11.15
CA ILE A 213 2.20 27.44 -12.52
C ILE A 213 1.35 28.65 -12.87
N GLY A 214 1.97 29.64 -13.49
CA GLY A 214 1.28 30.81 -14.03
C GLY A 214 0.72 30.55 -15.42
N ILE A 215 -0.20 31.41 -15.86
CA ILE A 215 -0.69 31.43 -17.24
C ILE A 215 0.48 31.58 -18.24
N ASN A 216 1.47 32.41 -17.88
CA ASN A 216 2.62 32.75 -18.73
C ASN A 216 3.77 31.74 -18.69
N GLY A 217 3.73 30.73 -17.84
CA GLY A 217 4.84 29.80 -17.68
C GLY A 217 4.82 29.04 -16.35
N THR A 218 5.72 28.08 -16.23
CA THR A 218 5.91 27.33 -14.99
C THR A 218 7.25 27.69 -14.39
N GLU A 219 7.23 28.15 -13.14
CA GLU A 219 8.41 28.45 -12.34
C GLU A 219 8.51 27.40 -11.22
N SER A 220 9.74 26.97 -10.92
CA SER A 220 10.02 26.04 -9.83
C SER A 220 10.87 26.72 -8.78
N PHE A 221 10.47 26.58 -7.52
CA PHE A 221 11.13 27.18 -6.37
C PHE A 221 11.55 26.10 -5.39
N ARG A 222 12.62 26.34 -4.64
CA ARG A 222 13.05 25.39 -3.62
C ARG A 222 12.06 25.37 -2.47
N SER A 223 11.91 24.23 -1.81
CA SER A 223 11.06 24.10 -0.61
C SER A 223 11.39 25.12 0.48
N THR A 224 12.66 25.52 0.60
CA THR A 224 13.12 26.54 1.56
C THR A 224 12.63 27.95 1.26
N GLU A 225 12.16 28.21 0.03
CA GLU A 225 11.63 29.51 -0.40
C GLU A 225 10.11 29.61 -0.18
N TRP A 226 9.48 28.52 0.29
CA TRP A 226 8.04 28.43 0.50
C TRP A 226 7.50 29.57 1.36
N ASP A 227 8.11 29.84 2.51
CA ASP A 227 7.58 30.83 3.45
C ASP A 227 7.60 32.23 2.83
N ALA A 228 8.64 32.55 2.06
CA ALA A 228 8.74 33.83 1.36
C ALA A 228 7.68 33.97 0.25
N LEU A 229 7.49 32.92 -0.55
CA LEU A 229 6.43 32.88 -1.58
C LEU A 229 5.03 32.97 -0.96
N PHE A 230 4.79 32.18 0.08
CA PHE A 230 3.52 32.14 0.76
C PHE A 230 3.18 33.50 1.35
N GLU A 231 4.10 34.16 2.07
CA GLU A 231 3.87 35.50 2.60
C GLU A 231 3.69 36.55 1.48
N THR A 232 4.39 36.42 0.36
CA THR A 232 4.24 37.32 -0.80
C THR A 232 2.83 37.23 -1.40
N HIS A 233 2.25 36.03 -1.48
CA HIS A 233 0.95 35.80 -2.11
C HIS A 233 -0.21 35.61 -1.12
N LYS A 234 0.04 35.66 0.20
CA LYS A 234 -0.91 35.28 1.26
C LYS A 234 -2.29 35.91 1.14
N ALA A 235 -2.35 37.19 0.80
CA ALA A 235 -3.61 37.94 0.64
C ALA A 235 -4.44 37.50 -0.58
N ARG A 236 -3.83 36.74 -1.49
CA ARG A 236 -4.34 36.34 -2.80
C ARG A 236 -4.54 34.82 -2.94
N LEU A 237 -4.16 34.05 -1.92
CA LEU A 237 -4.21 32.59 -1.96
C LEU A 237 -5.61 32.07 -1.60
N VAL A 238 -6.12 31.17 -2.43
CA VAL A 238 -7.34 30.39 -2.18
C VAL A 238 -6.98 28.90 -2.26
N SER A 239 -7.28 28.15 -1.19
CA SER A 239 -7.09 26.70 -1.21
C SER A 239 -8.11 26.04 -2.15
N LEU A 240 -7.63 25.17 -3.04
CA LEU A 240 -8.46 24.46 -4.02
C LEU A 240 -9.14 23.23 -3.45
#